data_AF-A0A6A1WDF6-F1
#
_entry.id   AF-A0A6A1WDF6-F1
#
_cell.length_a   1.000
_cell.length_b   1.000
_cell.length_c   1.000
_cell.angle_alpha   90.00
_cell.angle_beta   90.00
_cell.angle_gamma   90.00
#
_symmetry.space_group_name_H-M   'P 1'
#
loop_
_entity.id
_entity.type
_entity.pdbx_description
1 polymer ?
#
loop_
_entity_poly.entity_id
_entity_poly.type
_entity_poly.pdbx_seq_one_letter_code
_entity_poly.pdbx_strand_id
1 'polypeptide(L)' 'MLQLFFAVAFSAVPLTLYVPPIRSLNLFVETVEDILRQTTVFTLRAYPRFRLAFSRILNAILRLTRR' A
#
# COMPACT_ATOMS: atom_id res chain seq x y z
N MET A 1 9.73 -7.71 38.50
CA MET A 1 8.80 -7.49 37.36
C MET A 1 8.90 -6.08 36.77
N LEU A 2 8.83 -4.99 37.56
CA LEU A 2 8.93 -3.61 37.06
C LEU A 2 10.24 -3.27 36.33
N GLN A 3 11.38 -3.84 36.74
CA GLN A 3 12.66 -3.65 36.06
C GLN A 3 12.66 -4.09 34.59
N LEU A 4 11.95 -5.17 34.26
CA LEU A 4 11.83 -5.64 32.88
C LEU A 4 11.01 -4.66 32.03
N PHE A 5 9.97 -4.06 32.62
CA PHE A 5 9.18 -3.03 31.97
C PHE A 5 10.00 -1.78 31.65
N PHE A 6 10.81 -1.30 32.61
CA PHE A 6 11.70 -0.17 32.37
C PHE A 6 12.77 -0.50 31.33
N ALA A 7 13.37 -1.68 31.38
CA ALA A 7 14.37 -2.11 30.40
C ALA A 7 13.82 -2.13 28.97
N VAL A 8 12.60 -2.66 28.79
CA VAL A 8 11.91 -2.66 27.48
C VAL A 8 11.58 -1.24 27.04
N ALA A 9 11.06 -0.40 27.94
CA ALA A 9 10.75 0.99 27.61
C ALA A 9 12.01 1.78 27.19
N PHE A 10 13.12 1.66 27.94
CA PHE A 10 14.38 2.33 27.60
C PHE A 10 15.01 1.79 26.30
N SER A 11 14.79 0.53 25.96
CA SER A 11 15.23 -0.06 24.68
C SER A 11 14.37 0.38 23.49
N ALA A 12 13.07 0.61 23.71
CA ALA A 12 12.15 1.06 22.66
C ALA A 12 12.22 2.58 22.38
N VAL A 13 12.70 3.40 23.32
CA VAL A 13 12.84 4.87 23.17
C VAL A 13 13.72 5.29 21.98
N PRO A 14 14.89 4.69 21.72
CA PRO A 14 15.67 4.98 20.51
C PRO A 14 14.94 4.56 19.23
N LEU A 15 14.15 3.49 19.29
CA LEU A 15 13.42 2.97 18.14
C LEU A 15 12.28 3.92 17.71
N THR A 16 11.63 4.57 18.67
CA THR A 16 10.60 5.60 18.38
C THR A 16 11.19 6.91 17.85
N LEU A 17 12.47 7.19 18.12
CA LEU A 17 13.19 8.30 17.50
C LEU A 17 13.67 7.98 16.07
N TYR A 18 13.82 6.69 15.74
CA TYR A 18 14.23 6.26 14.40
C TYR A 18 13.05 6.11 13.43
N VAL A 19 11.88 5.75 13.95
CA VAL A 19 10.64 5.75 13.17
C VAL A 19 10.22 7.21 12.99
N PRO A 20 10.20 7.73 11.76
CA PRO A 20 9.80 9.11 11.56
C PRO A 20 8.35 9.26 12.05
N PRO A 21 8.04 10.33 12.80
CA PRO A 21 6.75 10.50 13.46
C PRO A 21 5.62 10.38 12.42
N ILE A 22 4.41 9.97 12.84
CA ILE A 22 3.23 9.76 11.98
C ILE A 22 2.99 10.92 10.97
N ARG A 23 3.48 12.13 11.27
CA ARG A 23 3.54 13.26 10.30
C ARG A 23 4.24 12.94 8.98
N SER A 24 5.29 12.13 8.96
CA SER A 24 5.95 11.70 7.72
C SER A 24 5.11 10.68 6.94
N LEU A 25 4.25 9.92 7.62
CA LEU A 25 3.27 9.07 6.94
C LEU A 25 2.25 9.94 6.19
N ASN A 26 1.90 11.11 6.72
CA ASN A 26 1.00 12.03 6.01
C ASN A 26 1.63 12.55 4.71
N LEU A 27 2.90 12.96 4.75
CA LEU A 27 3.65 13.37 3.54
C LEU A 27 3.86 12.21 2.57
N PHE A 28 4.12 11.00 3.09
CA PHE A 28 4.24 9.80 2.27
C PHE A 28 2.92 9.44 1.60
N VAL A 29 1.81 9.48 2.33
CA VAL A 29 0.46 9.24 1.83
C VAL A 29 0.09 10.30 0.78
N GLU A 30 0.39 11.57 1.02
CA GLU A 30 0.18 12.66 0.06
C GLU A 30 0.97 12.43 -1.24
N THR A 31 2.24 12.01 -1.14
CA THR A 31 3.08 11.71 -2.30
C THR A 31 2.56 10.48 -3.07
N VAL A 32 2.15 9.43 -2.35
CA VAL A 32 1.56 8.22 -2.95
C VAL A 32 0.22 8.53 -3.61
N GLU A 33 -0.60 9.37 -2.99
CA GLU A 33 -1.89 9.80 -3.54
C GLU A 33 -1.68 10.62 -4.81
N ASP A 34 -0.69 11.51 -4.87
CA ASP A 34 -0.38 12.29 -6.07
C ASP A 34 0.12 11.40 -7.22
N ILE A 35 1.01 10.44 -6.92
CA ILE A 35 1.49 9.45 -7.89
C ILE A 35 0.32 8.59 -8.37
N LEU A 36 -0.53 8.13 -7.45
CA LEU A 36 -1.72 7.35 -7.79
C LEU A 36 -2.69 8.18 -8.59
N ARG A 37 -2.91 9.46 -8.28
CA ARG A 37 -3.83 10.33 -9.01
C ARG A 37 -3.36 10.58 -10.43
N GLN A 38 -2.07 10.83 -10.64
CA GLN A 38 -1.48 10.94 -11.98
C GLN A 38 -1.61 9.62 -12.75
N THR A 39 -1.29 8.51 -12.10
CA THR A 39 -1.41 7.16 -12.69
C THR A 39 -2.87 6.81 -12.96
N THR A 40 -3.78 7.20 -12.09
CA THR A 40 -5.22 6.92 -12.17
C THR A 40 -5.88 7.80 -13.20
N VAL A 41 -5.49 9.06 -13.40
CA VAL A 41 -5.98 9.89 -14.51
C VAL A 41 -5.54 9.32 -15.86
N PHE A 42 -4.28 8.89 -15.96
CA PHE A 42 -3.75 8.22 -17.15
C PHE A 42 -4.44 6.87 -17.38
N THR A 43 -4.64 6.13 -16.29
CA THR A 43 -5.30 4.83 -16.31
C THR A 43 -6.80 4.96 -16.48
N LEU A 44 -7.52 5.97 -16.00
CA LEU A 44 -8.99 6.08 -16.06
C LEU A 44 -9.49 6.11 -17.51
N ARG A 45 -8.70 6.71 -18.40
CA ARG A 45 -8.96 6.72 -19.84
C ARG A 45 -8.67 5.36 -20.50
N ALA A 46 -7.70 4.62 -19.98
CA ALA A 46 -7.35 3.27 -20.40
C ALA A 46 -8.15 2.16 -19.68
N TYR A 47 -8.74 2.45 -18.52
CA TYR A 47 -9.38 1.58 -17.55
C TYR A 47 -10.65 0.91 -18.10
N PRO A 48 -11.54 1.59 -18.85
CA PRO A 48 -12.68 0.88 -19.44
C PRO A 48 -12.21 -0.21 -20.42
N ARG A 49 -11.13 0.04 -21.17
CA ARG A 49 -10.57 -0.96 -22.09
C ARG A 49 -9.81 -2.06 -21.37
N PHE A 50 -8.98 -1.71 -20.39
CA PHE A 50 -8.24 -2.67 -19.58
C PHE A 50 -9.17 -3.57 -18.77
N ARG A 51 -10.22 -3.03 -18.16
CA ARG A 51 -11.21 -3.79 -17.38
C ARG A 51 -11.93 -4.82 -18.24
N LEU A 52 -12.31 -4.46 -19.47
CA LEU A 52 -12.94 -5.39 -20.41
C LEU A 52 -11.95 -6.49 -20.87
N ALA A 53 -10.71 -6.11 -21.22
CA ALA A 53 -9.68 -7.07 -21.61
C ALA A 53 -9.34 -8.03 -20.47
N PHE A 54 -9.19 -7.50 -19.24
CA PHE A 54 -8.92 -8.27 -18.04
C PHE A 54 -10.06 -9.23 -17.69
N SER A 55 -11.32 -8.79 -17.80
CA SER A 55 -12.48 -9.67 -17.63
C SER A 55 -12.51 -10.81 -18.65
N ARG A 56 -12.15 -10.54 -19.92
CA ARG A 56 -12.03 -11.58 -20.96
C ARG A 56 -10.92 -12.58 -20.65
N ILE A 57 -9.74 -12.09 -20.24
CA ILE A 57 -8.59 -12.93 -19.89
C ILE A 57 -8.93 -13.80 -18.67
N LEU A 58 -9.48 -13.21 -17.60
CA LEU A 58 -9.89 -13.96 -16.42
C LEU A 58 -10.95 -15.01 -16.73
N ASN A 59 -11.96 -14.68 -17.56
CA ASN A 59 -12.96 -15.66 -17.98
C ASN A 59 -12.34 -16.78 -18.84
N ALA A 60 -11.36 -16.47 -19.69
CA ALA A 60 -10.65 -17.48 -20.48
C ALA A 60 -9.82 -18.41 -19.57
N ILE A 61 -9.07 -17.84 -18.61
CA ILE A 61 -8.31 -18.60 -17.63
C ILE A 61 -9.23 -19.48 -16.79
N LEU A 62 -10.34 -18.93 -16.26
CA LEU A 62 -11.31 -19.69 -15.48
C LEU A 62 -11.94 -20.84 -16.27
N ARG A 63 -12.20 -20.66 -17.57
CA ARG A 63 -12.66 -21.74 -18.45
C ARG A 63 -11.58 -22.79 -18.69
N LEU A 64 -10.32 -22.38 -18.80
CA LEU A 64 -9.19 -23.29 -18.97
C LEU A 64 -8.95 -24.12 -17.70
N THR A 65 -9.03 -23.49 -16.52
CA THR A 65 -8.86 -24.13 -15.21
C THR A 65 -10.02 -25.05 -14.85
N ARG A 66 -11.19 -24.88 -15.48
CA ARG A 66 -12.38 -25.71 -15.24
C ARG A 66 -12.54 -26.88 -16.23
N ARG A 67 -11.64 -27.02 -17.19
CA ARG A 67 -11.48 -28.23 -18.01
C ARG A 67 -10.44 -29.15 -17.39
#